data_AF-A0A848N0L7-F1
#
_entry.id   AF-A0A848N0L7-F1
#
_cell.length_a   1.000
_cell.length_b   1.000
_cell.length_c   1.000
_cell.angle_alpha   90.00
_cell.angle_beta   90.00
_cell.angle_gamma   90.00
#
_symmetry.space_group_name_H-M   'P 1'
#
loop_
_entity.id
_entity.type
_entity.pdbx_description
1 polymer ?
#
loop_
_entity_poly.entity_id
_entity_poly.type
_entity_poly.pdbx_seq_one_letter_code
_entity_poly.pdbx_strand_id
1 'polypeptide(L)'
;MKKKKSSKNILTTARVGINVILGAITAAMTIVTGLYNAGHYAARQLDTRGILTKKEYKPNGGWIMAGIIAAFGIPAAMGFDDYMYNR
;
A
#
# COMPACT_ATOMS: atom_id res chain seq x y z
N MET A 1 8.42 37.46 -24.11
CA MET A 1 8.42 36.88 -22.74
C MET A 1 7.91 35.44 -22.80
N LYS A 2 8.79 34.44 -22.56
CA LYS A 2 8.43 33.02 -22.55
C LYS A 2 7.72 32.70 -21.22
N LYS A 3 6.45 32.33 -21.26
CA LYS A 3 5.71 31.84 -20.07
C LYS A 3 6.41 30.56 -19.59
N LYS A 4 7.15 30.65 -18.46
CA LYS A 4 7.68 29.48 -17.75
C LYS A 4 6.48 28.59 -17.40
N LYS A 5 6.38 27.43 -18.06
CA LYS A 5 5.45 26.36 -17.72
C LYS A 5 5.78 25.97 -16.27
N SER A 6 4.92 26.38 -15.35
CA SER A 6 4.99 26.04 -13.94
C SER A 6 4.92 24.53 -13.82
N SER A 7 6.06 23.87 -13.62
CA SER A 7 6.14 22.46 -13.20
C SER A 7 5.58 22.31 -11.78
N LYS A 8 4.27 22.50 -11.62
CA LYS A 8 3.55 22.13 -10.41
C LYS A 8 3.23 20.65 -10.52
N ASN A 9 4.10 19.85 -9.90
CA ASN A 9 3.80 18.59 -9.25
C ASN A 9 2.76 17.69 -9.95
N ILE A 10 3.27 16.80 -10.79
CA ILE A 10 2.57 15.62 -11.31
C ILE A 10 2.43 14.57 -10.18
N LEU A 11 1.94 14.99 -9.02
CA LEU A 11 1.63 14.18 -7.84
C LEU A 11 0.11 13.93 -7.81
N THR A 12 -0.40 13.47 -8.96
CA THR A 12 -1.77 12.99 -9.10
C THR A 12 -1.86 11.61 -8.47
N THR A 13 -2.25 11.58 -7.19
CA THR A 13 -3.10 10.61 -6.51
C THR A 13 -3.26 9.24 -7.21
N ALA A 14 -2.29 8.34 -6.95
CA ALA A 14 -2.25 6.86 -7.07
C ALA A 14 -0.84 6.41 -7.50
N ARG A 15 0.20 6.69 -6.70
CA ARG A 15 1.61 6.55 -7.15
C ARG A 15 2.31 5.26 -6.70
N VAL A 16 1.63 4.36 -5.98
CA VAL A 16 2.20 3.08 -5.57
C VAL A 16 1.66 1.97 -6.45
N GLY A 17 2.52 1.41 -7.28
CA GLY A 17 2.19 0.20 -8.02
C GLY A 17 2.02 -1.00 -7.08
N ILE A 18 1.11 -1.91 -7.43
CA ILE A 18 0.83 -3.13 -6.64
C ILE A 18 2.10 -3.90 -6.28
N ASN A 19 3.09 -3.93 -7.18
CA ASN A 19 4.38 -4.59 -6.96
C ASN A 19 5.13 -4.10 -5.73
N VAL A 20 5.03 -2.80 -5.40
CA VAL A 20 5.66 -2.23 -4.19
C VAL A 20 4.97 -2.77 -2.94
N ILE A 21 3.64 -2.88 -2.97
CA ILE A 21 2.85 -3.44 -1.88
C ILE A 21 3.19 -4.92 -1.69
N LEU A 22 3.22 -5.69 -2.78
CA LEU A 22 3.54 -7.11 -2.72
C LEU A 22 4.96 -7.35 -2.21
N GLY A 23 5.94 -6.57 -2.70
CA GLY A 23 7.32 -6.63 -2.21
C GLY A 23 7.43 -6.29 -0.72
N ALA A 24 6.66 -5.32 -0.23
CA ALA A 24 6.62 -4.98 1.19
C ALA A 24 6.05 -6.14 2.04
N ILE A 25 5.02 -6.85 1.55
CA ILE A 25 4.47 -8.03 2.24
C ILE A 25 5.48 -9.17 2.25
N THR A 26 6.14 -9.46 1.13
CA THR A 26 7.22 -10.47 1.09
C THR A 26 8.34 -10.15 2.08
N ALA A 27 8.76 -8.89 2.17
CA ALA A 27 9.76 -8.47 3.14
C ALA A 27 9.23 -8.56 4.58
N ALA A 28 7.95 -8.28 4.83
CA ALA A 28 7.36 -8.39 6.15
C ALA A 28 7.33 -9.85 6.65
N MET A 29 7.10 -10.82 5.75
CA MET A 29 7.09 -12.25 6.09
C MET A 29 8.41 -12.77 6.65
N THR A 30 9.54 -12.08 6.42
CA THR A 30 10.83 -12.45 7.02
C THR A 30 11.02 -11.90 8.44
N ILE A 31 10.16 -10.97 8.86
CA ILE A 31 10.26 -10.25 10.13
C ILE A 31 9.22 -10.75 11.13
N VAL A 32 8.00 -11.03 10.66
CA VAL A 32 6.88 -11.41 11.53
C VAL A 32 6.30 -12.76 11.17
N THR A 33 5.77 -13.47 12.17
CA THR A 33 5.09 -14.74 11.98
C THR A 33 3.62 -14.52 11.59
N GLY A 34 3.18 -15.22 10.55
CA GLY A 34 1.78 -15.23 10.09
C GLY A 34 1.47 -14.18 9.04
N LEU A 35 0.67 -14.58 8.04
CA LEU A 35 0.33 -13.77 6.87
C LEU A 35 -0.46 -12.50 7.24
N TYR A 36 -1.38 -12.59 8.20
CA TYR A 36 -2.13 -11.43 8.70
C TYR A 36 -1.18 -10.35 9.25
N ASN A 37 -0.28 -10.74 10.16
CA ASN A 37 0.70 -9.83 10.73
C ASN A 37 1.64 -9.26 9.67
N ALA A 38 2.02 -10.05 8.66
CA ALA A 38 2.85 -9.58 7.56
C ALA A 38 2.15 -8.50 6.73
N GLY A 39 0.86 -8.70 6.40
CA GLY A 39 0.04 -7.69 5.73
C GLY A 39 -0.08 -6.40 6.55
N HIS A 40 -0.40 -6.53 7.84
CA HIS A 40 -0.55 -5.40 8.76
C HIS A 40 0.77 -4.63 8.95
N TYR A 41 1.89 -5.34 9.09
CA TYR A 41 3.21 -4.73 9.22
C TYR A 41 3.62 -4.00 7.94
N ALA A 42 3.40 -4.61 6.76
CA ALA A 42 3.69 -3.98 5.48
C ALA A 42 2.88 -2.69 5.28
N ALA A 43 1.58 -2.73 5.57
CA ALA A 43 0.71 -1.56 5.50
C ALA A 43 1.22 -0.42 6.39
N ARG A 44 1.61 -0.73 7.64
CA ARG A 44 2.23 0.23 8.56
C ARG A 44 3.51 0.84 8.01
N GLN A 45 4.41 0.03 7.46
CA GLN A 45 5.67 0.55 6.90
C GLN A 45 5.44 1.47 5.70
N LEU A 46 4.49 1.14 4.82
CA LEU A 46 4.18 1.96 3.65
C LEU A 46 3.52 3.30 4.04
N ASP A 47 2.62 3.28 5.02
CA ASP A 47 1.91 4.48 5.49
C ASP A 47 2.85 5.41 6.28
N THR A 48 3.60 4.87 7.25
CA THR A 48 4.53 5.66 8.07
C THR A 48 5.67 6.30 7.27
N ARG A 49 6.00 5.74 6.10
CA ARG A 49 7.01 6.29 5.17
C ARG A 49 6.42 7.20 4.10
N GLY A 50 5.10 7.41 4.10
CA GLY A 50 4.40 8.21 3.09
C GLY A 50 4.46 7.62 1.69
N ILE A 51 4.71 6.31 1.56
CA ILE A 51 4.73 5.61 0.28
C ILE A 51 3.29 5.38 -0.16
N LEU A 52 2.49 4.72 0.67
CA LEU A 52 1.05 4.54 0.47
C LEU A 52 0.32 5.00 1.73
N THR A 53 -0.28 6.19 1.68
CA THR A 53 -1.05 6.70 2.81
C THR A 53 -2.46 6.08 2.86
N LYS A 54 -3.07 6.05 4.04
CA LYS A 54 -4.49 5.62 4.20
C LYS A 54 -5.46 6.37 3.28
N LYS A 55 -5.20 7.66 3.02
CA LYS A 55 -6.02 8.50 2.13
C LYS A 55 -5.92 8.05 0.67
N GLU A 56 -4.76 7.57 0.24
CA GLU A 56 -4.53 7.05 -1.11
C GLU A 56 -5.03 5.61 -1.25
N TYR A 57 -4.96 4.81 -0.19
CA TYR A 57 -5.44 3.44 -0.17
C TYR A 57 -6.97 3.37 -0.29
N LYS A 58 -7.73 4.12 0.52
CA LYS A 58 -9.19 3.95 0.64
C LYS A 58 -9.96 3.99 -0.70
N PRO A 59 -9.69 4.91 -1.64
CA PRO A 59 -10.33 4.90 -2.97
C PRO A 59 -9.96 3.69 -3.84
N ASN A 60 -8.86 3.02 -3.52
CA ASN A 60 -8.22 1.95 -4.30
C ASN A 60 -8.26 0.58 -3.61
N GLY A 61 -8.83 0.50 -2.41
CA GLY A 61 -8.71 -0.67 -1.53
C GLY A 61 -9.18 -1.96 -2.19
N GLY A 62 -10.28 -1.93 -2.95
CA GLY A 62 -10.82 -3.13 -3.60
C GLY A 62 -9.83 -3.83 -4.54
N TRP A 63 -9.18 -3.08 -5.44
CA TRP A 63 -8.23 -3.69 -6.38
C TRP A 63 -6.89 -4.03 -5.72
N ILE A 64 -6.46 -3.24 -4.72
CA ILE A 64 -5.26 -3.56 -3.94
C ILE A 64 -5.46 -4.86 -3.15
N MET A 65 -6.60 -5.01 -2.48
CA MET A 65 -6.97 -6.24 -1.78
C MET A 65 -7.02 -7.42 -2.73
N ALA A 66 -7.64 -7.27 -3.91
CA ALA A 66 -7.68 -8.34 -4.90
C ALA A 66 -6.25 -8.79 -5.33
N GLY A 67 -5.33 -7.84 -5.53
CA GLY A 67 -3.94 -8.14 -5.84
C GLY A 67 -3.20 -8.87 -4.70
N ILE A 68 -3.43 -8.44 -3.45
CA ILE A 68 -2.83 -9.11 -2.28
C ILE A 68 -3.43 -10.51 -2.10
N ILE A 69 -4.74 -10.69 -2.25
CA ILE A 69 -5.42 -11.99 -2.17
C ILE A 69 -4.84 -12.95 -3.21
N ALA A 70 -4.67 -12.49 -4.45
CA ALA A 70 -4.12 -13.31 -5.52
C ALA A 70 -2.68 -13.77 -5.25
N ALA A 71 -1.86 -12.94 -4.58
CA ALA A 71 -0.46 -13.24 -4.32
C ALA A 71 -0.20 -14.00 -3.01
N PHE A 72 -0.93 -13.66 -1.94
CA PHE A 72 -0.63 -14.11 -0.57
C PHE A 72 -1.86 -14.65 0.18
N GLY A 73 -3.05 -14.57 -0.41
CA GLY A 73 -4.31 -15.03 0.19
C GLY A 73 -4.99 -14.02 1.11
N ILE A 74 -6.19 -14.39 1.57
CA ILE A 74 -7.08 -13.56 2.39
C ILE A 74 -6.43 -13.06 3.69
N PRO A 75 -5.65 -13.85 4.46
CA PRO A 75 -5.10 -13.37 5.73
C PRO A 75 -4.21 -12.14 5.58
N ALA A 76 -3.30 -12.13 4.60
CA ALA A 76 -2.43 -10.99 4.33
C ALA A 76 -3.21 -9.75 3.85
N ALA A 77 -4.22 -9.96 3.01
CA ALA A 77 -5.09 -8.88 2.54
C ALA A 77 -5.89 -8.25 3.68
N MET A 78 -6.46 -9.07 4.58
CA MET A 78 -7.20 -8.60 5.75
C MET A 78 -6.30 -7.79 6.69
N GLY A 79 -5.12 -8.31 7.03
CA GLY A 79 -4.20 -7.57 7.90
C GLY A 79 -3.75 -6.24 7.31
N PHE A 80 -3.55 -6.20 5.98
CA PHE A 80 -3.25 -4.96 5.27
C PHE A 80 -4.42 -3.97 5.32
N ASP A 81 -5.64 -4.45 5.05
CA ASP A 81 -6.87 -3.63 5.03
C ASP A 81 -7.20 -3.07 6.41
N ASP A 82 -7.10 -3.89 7.46
CA ASP A 82 -7.40 -3.50 8.84
C ASP A 82 -6.52 -2.32 9.30
N TYR A 83 -5.20 -2.38 9.06
CA TYR A 83 -4.33 -1.25 9.35
C TYR A 83 -4.73 0.02 8.59
N MET A 84 -5.05 -0.11 7.29
CA MET A 84 -5.39 1.03 6.44
C MET A 84 -6.74 1.67 6.79
N TYR A 85 -7.68 0.88 7.33
CA TYR A 85 -8.98 1.36 7.81
C TYR A 85 -9.01 1.71 9.29
N ASN A 86 -7.96 1.42 10.05
CA ASN A 86 -7.92 1.48 11.52
C ASN A 86 -8.98 0.56 12.16
N ARG A 87 -9.02 -0.70 11.76
CA ARG A 87 -9.85 -1.74 12.39
C ARG A 87 -9.04 -2.59 13.37
#